data_AF-A0A7H1Q677-F1
#
_entry.id   AF-A0A7H1Q677-F1
#
_cell.length_a   1.000
_cell.length_b   1.000
_cell.length_c   1.000
_cell.angle_alpha   90.00
_cell.angle_beta   90.00
_cell.angle_gamma   90.00
#
_symmetry.space_group_name_H-M   'P 1'
#
loop_
_entity.id
_entity.type
_entity.pdbx_description
1 polymer ?
#
loop_
_entity_poly.entity_id
_entity_poly.type
_entity_poly.pdbx_seq_one_letter_code
_entity_poly.pdbx_strand_id
1 'polypeptide(L)'
;MESERIALKARNVSFSWEDTPLHWVPGDPFTTHTINVLHLLLPAGERWFVQVYKQALPLIKDDRLREDVIGFIGQEAMHSQSHDEVLPHLREQGLDPTPYTAQVDWFFEKLLGDRTLPPGRARRWWLLERVALIAAIEHYTAFLGDWVLGAAELDRRGADPTMLDLLRWHGAEEVEHRSVAFDLFTHLDGSYRRRARTWASAFSALLFLWQRGVRFFMANDPTLTGREAAKASFKDFYDRGRAGVLPGAGAMLRSIPRYLGRDYHPSHEFSTAQAVAYLAASPAALAAEQAERSLKGAA
;
A
#
# COMPACT_ATOMS: atom_id res chain seq x y z
N MET A 1 -23.81 -8.87 -12.35
CA MET A 1 -23.38 -9.66 -11.18
C MET A 1 -23.05 -8.67 -10.10
N GLU A 2 -23.84 -8.62 -9.02
CA GLU A 2 -23.43 -7.88 -7.84
C GLU A 2 -22.11 -8.47 -7.36
N SER A 3 -21.04 -7.69 -7.48
CA SER A 3 -19.77 -7.99 -6.82
C SER A 3 -20.08 -8.23 -5.34
N GLU A 4 -19.53 -9.29 -4.76
CA GLU A 4 -19.48 -9.49 -3.30
C GLU A 4 -18.74 -8.30 -2.68
N ARG A 5 -19.45 -7.19 -2.46
CA ARG A 5 -18.93 -6.00 -1.78
C ARG A 5 -19.10 -6.23 -0.29
N ILE A 6 -17.98 -6.19 0.42
CA ILE A 6 -17.92 -6.32 1.87
C ILE A 6 -17.92 -4.92 2.44
N ALA A 7 -18.68 -4.71 3.52
CA ALA A 7 -18.64 -3.43 4.23
C ALA A 7 -17.23 -3.21 4.81
N LEU A 8 -16.58 -2.14 4.38
CA LEU A 8 -15.24 -1.80 4.83
C LEU A 8 -15.27 -1.33 6.28
N LYS A 9 -14.38 -1.88 7.10
CA LYS A 9 -14.29 -1.58 8.52
C LYS A 9 -12.83 -1.34 8.87
N ALA A 10 -12.54 -0.15 9.41
CA ALA A 10 -11.25 0.14 10.01
C ALA A 10 -11.07 -0.73 11.27
N ARG A 11 -9.98 -1.50 11.31
CA ARG A 11 -9.61 -2.36 12.44
C ARG A 11 -8.51 -1.65 13.21
N ASN A 12 -8.71 -1.43 14.51
CA ASN A 12 -7.70 -0.78 15.37
C ASN A 12 -6.65 -1.81 15.80
N VAL A 13 -5.81 -2.21 14.86
CA VAL A 13 -4.73 -3.19 15.05
C VAL A 13 -3.51 -2.58 15.72
N SER A 14 -2.71 -3.41 16.38
CA SER A 14 -1.40 -3.04 16.91
C SER A 14 -0.42 -4.21 16.77
N PHE A 15 0.87 -3.88 16.68
CA PHE A 15 1.94 -4.85 16.46
C PHE A 15 3.04 -4.66 17.49
N SER A 16 3.66 -5.75 17.93
CA SER A 16 4.80 -5.72 18.87
C SER A 16 6.10 -5.95 18.10
N TRP A 17 6.92 -4.91 18.00
CA TRP A 17 8.14 -4.93 17.19
C TRP A 17 9.38 -5.41 17.94
N GLU A 18 9.33 -5.54 19.27
CA GLU A 18 10.50 -5.80 20.15
C GLU A 18 11.39 -6.95 19.67
N ASP A 19 10.77 -8.03 19.15
CA ASP A 19 11.47 -9.23 18.70
C ASP A 19 11.71 -9.28 17.17
N THR A 20 11.17 -8.35 16.39
CA THR A 20 11.30 -8.35 14.93
C THR A 20 12.74 -7.97 14.54
N PRO A 21 13.52 -8.81 13.85
CA PRO A 21 14.89 -8.47 13.51
C PRO A 21 14.97 -7.50 12.32
N LEU A 22 16.09 -6.77 12.20
CA LEU A 22 16.34 -5.85 11.08
C LEU A 22 16.18 -6.53 9.71
N HIS A 23 16.70 -7.76 9.59
CA HIS A 23 16.45 -8.64 8.46
C HIS A 23 15.40 -9.67 8.83
N TRP A 24 14.14 -9.25 8.78
CA TRP A 24 13.00 -10.11 9.04
C TRP A 24 12.78 -11.20 7.99
N VAL A 25 13.48 -11.17 6.85
CA VAL A 25 13.69 -12.35 6.00
C VAL A 25 15.10 -12.91 6.26
N PRO A 26 15.23 -14.07 6.95
CA PRO A 26 16.53 -14.59 7.37
C PRO A 26 17.53 -14.75 6.21
N GLY A 27 18.69 -14.11 6.35
CA GLY A 27 19.79 -14.21 5.38
C GLY A 27 19.52 -13.55 4.01
N ASP A 28 18.42 -12.79 3.85
CA ASP A 28 18.13 -12.06 2.61
C ASP A 28 17.80 -10.57 2.87
N PRO A 29 18.84 -9.75 3.13
CA PRO A 29 18.69 -8.31 3.35
C PRO A 29 18.03 -7.61 2.17
N PHE A 30 18.29 -8.07 0.95
CA PHE A 30 17.73 -7.45 -0.26
C PHE A 30 16.21 -7.64 -0.33
N THR A 31 15.69 -8.83 -0.03
CA THR A 31 14.24 -9.06 0.05
C THR A 31 13.62 -8.22 1.16
N THR A 32 14.19 -8.30 2.37
CA THR A 32 13.76 -7.51 3.53
C THR A 32 13.64 -6.03 3.17
N HIS A 33 14.71 -5.43 2.66
CA HIS A 33 14.75 -4.01 2.36
C HIS A 33 13.93 -3.62 1.14
N THR A 34 13.71 -4.54 0.20
CA THR A 34 12.79 -4.29 -0.91
C THR A 34 11.36 -4.17 -0.44
N ILE A 35 10.95 -4.98 0.52
CA ILE A 35 9.61 -4.91 1.10
C ILE A 35 9.51 -3.76 2.09
N ASN A 36 10.56 -3.48 2.88
CA ASN A 36 10.58 -2.37 3.84
C ASN A 36 10.33 -1.00 3.20
N VAL A 37 10.56 -0.85 1.89
CA VAL A 37 10.22 0.38 1.15
C VAL A 37 8.76 0.77 1.35
N LEU A 38 7.87 -0.20 1.54
CA LEU A 38 6.46 0.05 1.89
C LEU A 38 6.34 0.98 3.09
N HIS A 39 7.08 0.74 4.18
CA HIS A 39 7.05 1.60 5.38
C HIS A 39 7.59 3.01 5.13
N LEU A 40 8.42 3.21 4.10
CA LEU A 40 8.88 4.55 3.71
C LEU A 40 7.87 5.32 2.86
N LEU A 41 7.02 4.63 2.12
CA LEU A 41 6.14 5.22 1.09
C LEU A 41 4.70 5.35 1.54
N LEU A 42 4.15 4.28 2.10
CA LEU A 42 2.73 4.15 2.43
C LEU A 42 2.26 5.20 3.43
N PRO A 43 2.94 5.46 4.58
CA PRO A 43 2.41 6.41 5.56
C PRO A 43 2.13 7.80 4.98
N ALA A 44 3.06 8.33 4.18
CA ALA A 44 2.88 9.63 3.53
C ALA A 44 1.81 9.58 2.42
N GLY A 45 1.76 8.49 1.64
CA GLY A 45 0.82 8.30 0.56
C GLY A 45 -0.62 8.18 1.04
N GLU A 46 -0.88 7.36 2.05
CA GLU A 46 -2.21 7.06 2.58
C GLU A 46 -2.78 8.25 3.37
N ARG A 47 -1.92 8.98 4.13
CA ARG A 47 -2.31 10.30 4.67
C ARG A 47 -2.77 11.25 3.56
N TRP A 48 -2.08 11.25 2.43
CA TRP A 48 -2.47 12.04 1.26
C TRP A 48 -3.77 11.52 0.62
N PHE A 49 -4.01 10.20 0.56
CA PHE A 49 -5.27 9.63 0.08
C PHE A 49 -6.45 10.13 0.91
N VAL A 50 -6.33 10.04 2.24
CA VAL A 50 -7.33 10.53 3.20
C VAL A 50 -7.65 12.01 2.96
N GLN A 51 -6.63 12.85 2.78
CA GLN A 51 -6.84 14.28 2.51
C GLN A 51 -7.57 14.54 1.20
N VAL A 52 -7.17 13.87 0.11
CA VAL A 52 -7.78 14.04 -1.21
C VAL A 52 -9.21 13.51 -1.21
N TYR A 53 -9.48 12.38 -0.56
CA TYR A 53 -10.80 11.76 -0.56
C TYR A 53 -11.79 12.53 0.31
N LYS A 54 -11.33 13.14 1.42
CA LYS A 54 -12.13 14.12 2.17
C LYS A 54 -12.59 15.31 1.30
N GLN A 55 -11.78 15.76 0.35
CA GLN A 55 -12.18 16.80 -0.62
C GLN A 55 -13.15 16.29 -1.68
N ALA A 56 -13.07 15.00 -2.03
CA ALA A 56 -13.94 14.36 -3.02
C ALA A 56 -15.32 13.98 -2.46
N LEU A 57 -15.42 13.64 -1.16
CA LEU A 57 -16.65 13.19 -0.49
C LEU A 57 -17.90 14.05 -0.81
N PRO A 58 -17.86 15.40 -0.75
CA PRO A 58 -19.03 16.23 -1.06
C PRO A 58 -19.49 16.16 -2.52
N LEU A 59 -18.66 15.63 -3.42
CA LEU A 59 -18.96 15.53 -4.85
C LEU A 59 -19.58 14.17 -5.23
N ILE A 60 -19.54 13.20 -4.31
CA ILE A 60 -20.13 11.87 -4.49
C ILE A 60 -21.65 12.01 -4.39
N LYS A 61 -22.39 11.37 -5.29
CA LYS A 61 -23.86 11.41 -5.33
C LYS A 61 -24.49 10.06 -5.04
N ASP A 62 -23.72 8.99 -5.21
CA ASP A 62 -24.13 7.63 -4.88
C ASP A 62 -23.84 7.41 -3.39
N ASP A 63 -24.89 7.12 -2.62
CA ASP A 63 -24.77 6.96 -1.17
C ASP A 63 -23.94 5.73 -0.80
N ARG A 64 -24.01 4.64 -1.59
CA ARG A 64 -23.22 3.43 -1.36
C ARG A 64 -21.74 3.70 -1.62
N LEU A 65 -21.42 4.38 -2.73
CA LEU A 65 -20.02 4.77 -2.99
C LEU A 65 -19.50 5.74 -1.91
N ARG A 66 -20.36 6.61 -1.38
CA ARG A 66 -19.96 7.50 -0.29
C ARG A 66 -19.61 6.70 0.97
N GLU A 67 -20.41 5.70 1.34
CA GLU A 67 -20.12 4.80 2.46
C GLU A 67 -18.81 4.04 2.26
N ASP A 68 -18.60 3.48 1.06
CA ASP A 68 -17.35 2.77 0.72
C ASP A 68 -16.13 3.70 0.84
N VAL A 69 -16.21 4.93 0.34
CA VAL A 69 -15.13 5.92 0.44
C VAL A 69 -14.87 6.34 1.89
N ILE A 70 -15.91 6.39 2.74
CA ILE A 70 -15.74 6.66 4.18
C ILE A 70 -15.02 5.48 4.86
N GLY A 71 -15.41 4.25 4.53
CA GLY A 71 -14.76 3.04 5.04
C GLY A 71 -13.28 2.96 4.64
N PHE A 72 -13.00 3.21 3.35
CA PHE A 72 -11.65 3.35 2.80
C PHE A 72 -10.82 4.37 3.59
N ILE A 73 -11.32 5.60 3.78
CA ILE A 73 -10.63 6.63 4.57
C ILE A 73 -10.27 6.14 5.98
N GLY A 74 -11.14 5.32 6.58
CA GLY A 74 -10.90 4.71 7.89
C GLY A 74 -9.77 3.68 7.87
N GLN A 75 -9.77 2.76 6.89
CA GLN A 75 -8.75 1.73 6.74
C GLN A 75 -7.37 2.36 6.44
N GLU A 76 -7.30 3.26 5.46
CA GLU A 76 -6.07 3.99 5.09
C GLU A 76 -5.43 4.75 6.26
N ALA A 77 -6.26 5.31 7.15
CA ALA A 77 -5.74 5.98 8.34
C ALA A 77 -5.07 4.99 9.31
N MET A 78 -5.60 3.76 9.43
CA MET A 78 -5.01 2.69 10.24
C MET A 78 -3.76 2.12 9.56
N HIS A 79 -3.80 1.87 8.24
CA HIS A 79 -2.64 1.42 7.47
C HIS A 79 -1.45 2.38 7.66
N SER A 80 -1.71 3.68 7.50
CA SER A 80 -0.68 4.69 7.60
C SER A 80 -0.04 4.66 8.98
N GLN A 81 -0.84 4.52 10.03
CA GLN A 81 -0.35 4.49 11.40
C GLN A 81 0.50 3.23 11.63
N SER A 82 -0.01 2.06 11.28
CA SER A 82 0.67 0.79 11.52
C SER A 82 1.99 0.65 10.75
N HIS A 83 2.08 1.20 9.54
CA HIS A 83 3.34 1.26 8.80
C HIS A 83 4.34 2.27 9.38
N ASP A 84 3.86 3.41 9.93
CA ASP A 84 4.71 4.43 10.56
C ASP A 84 5.36 3.91 11.86
N GLU A 85 4.66 3.04 12.60
CA GLU A 85 5.15 2.39 13.82
C GLU A 85 6.38 1.49 13.61
N VAL A 86 6.65 1.05 12.38
CA VAL A 86 7.87 0.29 12.03
C VAL A 86 9.13 1.18 12.01
N LEU A 87 8.98 2.48 11.73
CA LEU A 87 10.12 3.38 11.50
C LEU A 87 10.98 3.65 12.75
N PRO A 88 10.40 3.85 13.96
CA PRO A 88 11.18 3.91 15.20
C PRO A 88 12.01 2.64 15.42
N HIS A 89 11.43 1.47 15.17
CA HIS A 89 12.11 0.18 15.35
C HIS A 89 13.33 0.02 14.44
N LEU A 90 13.20 0.39 13.15
CA LEU A 90 14.35 0.43 12.23
C LEU A 90 15.47 1.33 12.74
N ARG A 91 15.11 2.48 13.32
CA ARG A 91 16.07 3.43 13.89
C ARG A 91 16.77 2.86 15.11
N GLU A 92 16.06 2.18 16.00
CA GLU A 92 16.63 1.49 17.17
C GLU A 92 17.64 0.42 16.76
N GLN A 93 17.43 -0.21 15.61
CA GLN A 93 18.34 -1.19 15.01
C GLN A 93 19.51 -0.55 14.22
N GLY A 94 19.63 0.78 14.25
CA GLY A 94 20.73 1.53 13.63
C GLY A 94 20.50 1.94 12.17
N LEU A 95 19.29 1.76 11.64
CA LEU A 95 18.91 2.15 10.28
C LEU A 95 17.92 3.33 10.33
N ASP A 96 18.42 4.56 10.31
CA ASP A 96 17.56 5.75 10.39
C ASP A 96 16.82 6.04 9.06
N PRO A 97 15.47 5.92 9.00
CA PRO A 97 14.72 6.13 7.77
C PRO A 97 14.44 7.61 7.46
N THR A 98 14.69 8.51 8.43
CA THR A 98 14.26 9.92 8.41
C THR A 98 14.66 10.69 7.14
N PRO A 99 15.91 10.56 6.61
CA PRO A 99 16.29 11.30 5.41
C PRO A 99 15.46 10.93 4.18
N TYR A 100 15.01 9.67 4.09
CA TYR A 100 14.19 9.22 2.98
C TYR A 100 12.73 9.59 3.18
N THR A 101 12.16 9.37 4.36
CA THR A 101 10.76 9.72 4.64
C THR A 101 10.50 11.21 4.48
N ALA A 102 11.42 12.08 4.91
CA ALA A 102 11.30 13.52 4.69
C ALA A 102 11.20 13.90 3.20
N GLN A 103 11.87 13.16 2.31
CA GLN A 103 11.75 13.36 0.86
C GLN A 103 10.38 12.91 0.34
N VAL A 104 9.89 11.77 0.83
CA VAL A 104 8.59 11.21 0.45
C VAL A 104 7.45 12.12 0.92
N ASP A 105 7.52 12.60 2.17
CA ASP A 105 6.58 13.58 2.71
C ASP A 105 6.57 14.85 1.84
N TRP A 106 7.75 15.38 1.49
CA TRP A 106 7.83 16.53 0.58
C TRP A 106 7.17 16.26 -0.78
N PHE A 107 7.35 15.06 -1.35
CA PHE A 107 6.74 14.68 -2.61
C PHE A 107 5.21 14.69 -2.52
N PHE A 108 4.62 14.07 -1.49
CA PHE A 108 3.18 14.03 -1.32
C PHE A 108 2.59 15.39 -0.92
N GLU A 109 3.24 16.15 -0.04
CA GLU A 109 2.74 17.42 0.45
C GLU A 109 2.91 18.58 -0.54
N LYS A 110 4.02 18.63 -1.27
CA LYS A 110 4.35 19.78 -2.13
C LYS A 110 4.04 19.51 -3.59
N LEU A 111 4.40 18.35 -4.12
CA LEU A 111 4.19 18.05 -5.53
C LEU A 111 2.75 17.62 -5.80
N LEU A 112 2.21 16.75 -4.93
CA LEU A 112 0.87 16.17 -5.05
C LEU A 112 -0.18 16.80 -4.11
N GLY A 113 0.24 17.67 -3.19
CA GLY A 113 -0.65 18.30 -2.23
C GLY A 113 -1.57 19.33 -2.84
N ASP A 114 -2.29 20.04 -1.96
CA ASP A 114 -3.13 21.14 -2.36
C ASP A 114 -2.30 22.26 -3.00
N ARG A 115 -2.77 22.72 -4.15
CA ARG A 115 -2.19 23.86 -4.86
C ARG A 115 -3.10 25.06 -4.66
N THR A 116 -2.51 26.26 -4.58
CA THR A 116 -3.23 27.54 -4.57
C THR A 116 -3.82 27.86 -5.94
N LEU A 117 -4.73 27.00 -6.40
CA LEU A 117 -5.44 27.15 -7.67
C LEU A 117 -6.72 27.96 -7.46
N PRO A 118 -7.10 28.82 -8.42
CA PRO A 118 -8.34 29.57 -8.34
C PRO A 118 -9.55 28.62 -8.29
N PRO A 119 -10.64 29.00 -7.59
CA PRO A 119 -11.89 28.25 -7.60
C PRO A 119 -12.40 27.98 -9.02
N GLY A 120 -13.09 26.84 -9.20
CA GLY A 120 -13.67 26.44 -10.49
C GLY A 120 -12.88 25.37 -11.21
N ARG A 121 -12.73 25.50 -12.53
CA ARG A 121 -12.25 24.42 -13.42
C ARG A 121 -10.85 23.92 -13.08
N ALA A 122 -9.92 24.82 -12.73
CA ALA A 122 -8.53 24.44 -12.42
C ALA A 122 -8.44 23.60 -11.13
N ARG A 123 -9.09 24.05 -10.05
CA ARG A 123 -9.14 23.30 -8.78
C ARG A 123 -9.84 21.96 -8.93
N ARG A 124 -10.97 21.91 -9.65
CA ARG A 124 -11.66 20.65 -9.95
C ARG A 124 -10.78 19.71 -10.76
N TRP A 125 -10.13 20.21 -11.81
CA TRP A 125 -9.21 19.41 -12.62
C TRP A 125 -8.09 18.80 -11.76
N TRP A 126 -7.48 19.58 -10.87
CA TRP A 126 -6.41 19.08 -9.99
C TRP A 126 -6.90 18.04 -8.98
N LEU A 127 -8.11 18.18 -8.45
CA LEU A 127 -8.72 17.12 -7.63
C LEU A 127 -8.87 15.82 -8.43
N LEU A 128 -9.39 15.89 -9.67
CA LEU A 128 -9.57 14.72 -10.52
C LEU A 128 -8.24 14.08 -10.96
N GLU A 129 -7.18 14.86 -11.15
CA GLU A 129 -5.81 14.33 -11.34
C GLU A 129 -5.38 13.46 -10.17
N ARG A 130 -5.56 13.95 -8.95
CA ARG A 130 -5.13 13.26 -7.73
C ARG A 130 -5.98 12.03 -7.47
N VAL A 131 -7.30 12.11 -7.62
CA VAL A 131 -8.19 10.92 -7.53
C VAL A 131 -7.77 9.85 -8.55
N ALA A 132 -7.43 10.23 -9.79
CA ALA A 132 -6.97 9.29 -10.81
C ALA A 132 -5.54 8.75 -10.58
N LEU A 133 -4.69 9.49 -9.84
CA LEU A 133 -3.39 9.00 -9.38
C LEU A 133 -3.56 7.96 -8.27
N ILE A 134 -4.45 8.24 -7.30
CA ILE A 134 -4.75 7.31 -6.19
C ILE A 134 -5.28 6.00 -6.77
N ALA A 135 -6.26 6.03 -7.67
CA ALA A 135 -6.78 4.82 -8.32
C ALA A 135 -5.70 3.98 -9.03
N ALA A 136 -4.64 4.62 -9.54
CA ALA A 136 -3.51 3.91 -10.15
C ALA A 136 -2.54 3.33 -9.11
N ILE A 137 -2.31 4.02 -8.00
CA ILE A 137 -1.46 3.53 -6.90
C ILE A 137 -2.16 2.35 -6.20
N GLU A 138 -3.45 2.50 -5.92
CA GLU A 138 -4.33 1.50 -5.30
C GLU A 138 -4.38 0.17 -6.07
N HIS A 139 -4.31 0.25 -7.41
CA HIS A 139 -4.19 -0.97 -8.20
C HIS A 139 -2.90 -1.76 -7.87
N TYR A 140 -1.79 -1.08 -7.62
CA TYR A 140 -0.53 -1.72 -7.30
C TYR A 140 -0.40 -2.11 -5.84
N THR A 141 -0.99 -1.38 -4.89
CA THR A 141 -1.08 -1.81 -3.49
C THR A 141 -1.94 -3.07 -3.37
N ALA A 142 -3.11 -3.12 -4.02
CA ALA A 142 -3.94 -4.33 -4.09
C ALA A 142 -3.23 -5.51 -4.78
N PHE A 143 -2.44 -5.26 -5.84
CA PHE A 143 -1.59 -6.29 -6.46
C PHE A 143 -0.53 -6.85 -5.50
N LEU A 144 0.12 -5.98 -4.73
CA LEU A 144 1.11 -6.39 -3.74
C LEU A 144 0.45 -7.10 -2.54
N GLY A 145 -0.76 -6.66 -2.17
CA GLY A 145 -1.59 -7.29 -1.14
C GLY A 145 -1.96 -8.72 -1.50
N ASP A 146 -2.52 -8.94 -2.69
CA ASP A 146 -2.81 -10.28 -3.21
C ASP A 146 -1.56 -11.17 -3.26
N TRP A 147 -0.43 -10.61 -3.70
CA TRP A 147 0.84 -11.33 -3.75
C TRP A 147 1.31 -11.79 -2.35
N VAL A 148 1.33 -10.90 -1.35
CA VAL A 148 1.87 -11.23 -0.01
C VAL A 148 1.00 -12.24 0.74
N LEU A 149 -0.31 -12.24 0.49
CA LEU A 149 -1.24 -13.26 0.97
C LEU A 149 -0.91 -14.65 0.42
N GLY A 150 -0.33 -14.74 -0.78
CA GLY A 150 0.09 -15.98 -1.44
C GLY A 150 1.57 -16.32 -1.31
N ALA A 151 2.37 -15.49 -0.63
CA ALA A 151 3.84 -15.59 -0.61
C ALA A 151 4.37 -16.68 0.33
N ALA A 152 3.97 -17.94 0.10
CA ALA A 152 4.30 -19.10 0.95
C ALA A 152 5.81 -19.35 1.12
N GLU A 153 6.65 -18.84 0.21
CA GLU A 153 8.11 -18.96 0.35
C GLU A 153 8.66 -18.10 1.51
N LEU A 154 8.02 -16.96 1.83
CA LEU A 154 8.41 -16.15 2.99
C LEU A 154 8.23 -16.97 4.28
N ASP A 155 7.12 -17.69 4.41
CA ASP A 155 6.86 -18.57 5.56
C ASP A 155 7.90 -19.71 5.63
N ARG A 156 8.18 -20.36 4.49
CA ARG A 156 9.17 -21.47 4.43
C ARG A 156 10.57 -21.03 4.84
N ARG A 157 10.92 -19.77 4.60
CA ARG A 157 12.22 -19.20 4.97
C ARG A 157 12.26 -18.67 6.40
N GLY A 158 11.16 -18.78 7.14
CA GLY A 158 11.07 -18.31 8.51
C GLY A 158 11.08 -16.78 8.60
N ALA A 159 10.42 -16.10 7.66
CA ALA A 159 10.23 -14.67 7.77
C ALA A 159 9.43 -14.32 9.05
N ASP A 160 9.74 -13.16 9.65
CA ASP A 160 9.17 -12.72 10.93
C ASP A 160 7.63 -12.70 10.90
N PRO A 161 6.95 -13.37 11.84
CA PRO A 161 5.50 -13.47 11.83
C PRO A 161 4.80 -12.14 12.09
N THR A 162 5.36 -11.24 12.91
CA THR A 162 4.76 -9.92 13.17
C THR A 162 4.79 -9.07 11.91
N MET A 163 5.94 -9.00 11.23
CA MET A 163 6.06 -8.26 9.97
C MET A 163 5.15 -8.84 8.89
N LEU A 164 5.08 -10.17 8.76
CA LEU A 164 4.16 -10.82 7.83
C LEU A 164 2.70 -10.52 8.17
N ASP A 165 2.33 -10.42 9.45
CA ASP A 165 0.97 -10.10 9.84
C ASP A 165 0.58 -8.67 9.45
N LEU A 166 1.44 -7.67 9.68
CA LEU A 166 1.22 -6.31 9.20
C LEU A 166 1.00 -6.28 7.68
N LEU A 167 1.92 -6.87 6.92
CA LEU A 167 1.90 -6.83 5.47
C LEU A 167 0.68 -7.53 4.88
N ARG A 168 0.27 -8.67 5.46
CA ARG A 168 -0.89 -9.44 4.99
C ARG A 168 -2.22 -8.88 5.49
N TRP A 169 -2.28 -8.30 6.68
CA TRP A 169 -3.46 -7.58 7.16
C TRP A 169 -3.75 -6.40 6.24
N HIS A 170 -2.75 -5.53 6.03
CA HIS A 170 -2.88 -4.42 5.11
C HIS A 170 -3.20 -4.94 3.70
N GLY A 171 -2.43 -5.90 3.19
CA GLY A 171 -2.67 -6.49 1.86
C GLY A 171 -4.06 -7.10 1.67
N ALA A 172 -4.67 -7.66 2.71
CA ALA A 172 -6.04 -8.14 2.66
C ALA A 172 -7.06 -7.00 2.58
N GLU A 173 -6.88 -5.93 3.37
CA GLU A 173 -7.74 -4.75 3.29
C GLU A 173 -7.62 -4.05 1.92
N GLU A 174 -6.41 -4.00 1.34
CA GLU A 174 -6.20 -3.53 -0.04
C GLU A 174 -7.02 -4.30 -1.07
N VAL A 175 -7.17 -5.62 -0.87
CA VAL A 175 -8.02 -6.46 -1.71
C VAL A 175 -9.51 -6.24 -1.40
N GLU A 176 -9.91 -6.04 -0.13
CA GLU A 176 -11.29 -5.70 0.25
C GLU A 176 -11.77 -4.43 -0.47
N HIS A 177 -10.93 -3.37 -0.51
CA HIS A 177 -11.31 -2.07 -1.07
C HIS A 177 -10.81 -1.77 -2.47
N ARG A 178 -10.19 -2.74 -3.17
CA ARG A 178 -9.57 -2.59 -4.51
C ARG A 178 -10.39 -1.85 -5.58
N SER A 179 -11.72 -1.86 -5.47
CA SER A 179 -12.60 -1.17 -6.43
C SER A 179 -12.92 0.28 -6.04
N VAL A 180 -12.84 0.66 -4.75
CA VAL A 180 -13.32 1.95 -4.25
C VAL A 180 -12.63 3.12 -4.93
N ALA A 181 -11.31 3.09 -5.05
CA ALA A 181 -10.56 4.17 -5.67
C ALA A 181 -10.88 4.34 -7.16
N PHE A 182 -11.04 3.23 -7.87
CA PHE A 182 -11.43 3.22 -9.27
C PHE A 182 -12.88 3.68 -9.48
N ASP A 183 -13.79 3.26 -8.60
CA ASP A 183 -15.20 3.62 -8.64
C ASP A 183 -15.37 5.11 -8.34
N LEU A 184 -14.63 5.65 -7.37
CA LEU A 184 -14.60 7.09 -7.11
C LEU A 184 -14.08 7.87 -8.33
N PHE A 185 -13.00 7.41 -8.96
CA PHE A 185 -12.48 8.04 -10.17
C PHE A 185 -13.52 8.02 -11.31
N THR A 186 -14.17 6.88 -11.53
CA THR A 186 -15.16 6.70 -12.59
C THR A 186 -16.42 7.51 -12.34
N HIS A 187 -16.85 7.62 -11.08
CA HIS A 187 -17.99 8.43 -10.66
C HIS A 187 -17.77 9.93 -10.88
N LEU A 188 -16.54 10.42 -10.69
CA LEU A 188 -16.23 11.85 -10.77
C LEU A 188 -15.73 12.33 -12.14
N ASP A 189 -15.03 11.49 -12.91
CA ASP A 189 -14.41 11.83 -14.20
C ASP A 189 -14.53 10.71 -15.24
N GLY A 190 -14.08 9.49 -14.92
CA GLY A 190 -14.14 8.33 -15.84
C GLY A 190 -13.34 8.47 -17.14
N SER A 191 -12.48 9.48 -17.27
CA SER A 191 -11.74 9.74 -18.50
C SER A 191 -10.63 8.72 -18.72
N TYR A 192 -10.74 7.88 -19.74
CA TYR A 192 -9.69 6.94 -20.11
C TYR A 192 -8.32 7.62 -20.33
N ARG A 193 -8.30 8.80 -20.98
CA ARG A 193 -7.06 9.55 -21.22
C ARG A 193 -6.40 9.99 -19.92
N ARG A 194 -7.19 10.42 -18.92
CA ARG A 194 -6.66 10.78 -17.61
C ARG A 194 -6.12 9.54 -16.92
N ARG A 195 -6.93 8.48 -16.83
CA ARG A 195 -6.57 7.20 -16.22
C ARG A 195 -5.24 6.66 -16.74
N ALA A 196 -5.06 6.60 -18.06
CA ALA A 196 -3.84 6.08 -18.67
C ALA A 196 -2.61 6.97 -18.39
N ARG A 197 -2.77 8.30 -18.43
CA ARG A 197 -1.66 9.22 -18.17
C ARG A 197 -1.28 9.27 -16.69
N THR A 198 -2.25 9.32 -15.78
CA THR A 198 -1.97 9.30 -14.34
C THR A 198 -1.40 7.96 -13.92
N TRP A 199 -1.86 6.85 -14.50
CA TRP A 199 -1.23 5.55 -14.34
C TRP A 199 0.23 5.55 -14.78
N ALA A 200 0.55 6.05 -15.97
CA ALA A 200 1.94 6.07 -16.44
C ALA A 200 2.83 6.91 -15.50
N SER A 201 2.29 8.03 -15.01
CA SER A 201 2.98 8.93 -14.08
C SER A 201 3.19 8.26 -12.71
N ALA A 202 2.14 7.65 -12.15
CA ALA A 202 2.18 6.94 -10.87
C ALA A 202 3.12 5.73 -10.94
N PHE A 203 3.00 4.90 -11.97
CA PHE A 203 3.86 3.73 -12.16
C PHE A 203 5.33 4.12 -12.28
N SER A 204 5.66 5.13 -13.09
CA SER A 204 7.04 5.62 -13.20
C SER A 204 7.57 6.21 -11.88
N ALA A 205 6.75 6.97 -11.14
CA ALA A 205 7.13 7.52 -9.85
C ALA A 205 7.35 6.41 -8.81
N LEU A 206 6.44 5.43 -8.73
CA LEU A 206 6.56 4.28 -7.84
C LEU A 206 7.82 3.47 -8.15
N LEU A 207 8.10 3.13 -9.40
CA LEU A 207 9.34 2.43 -9.77
C LEU A 207 10.60 3.21 -9.35
N PHE A 208 10.61 4.52 -9.57
CA PHE A 208 11.74 5.37 -9.21
C PHE A 208 11.94 5.43 -7.69
N LEU A 209 10.88 5.73 -6.93
CA LEU A 209 10.90 5.77 -5.47
C LEU A 209 11.21 4.41 -4.87
N TRP A 210 10.74 3.32 -5.48
CA TRP A 210 11.03 1.99 -4.96
C TRP A 210 12.50 1.64 -5.12
N GLN A 211 13.04 1.81 -6.32
CA GLN A 211 14.45 1.56 -6.59
C GLN A 211 15.37 2.44 -5.73
N ARG A 212 15.00 3.71 -5.51
CA ARG A 212 15.76 4.61 -4.65
C ARG A 212 15.66 4.21 -3.17
N GLY A 213 14.49 3.77 -2.71
CA GLY A 213 14.26 3.28 -1.34
C GLY A 213 15.07 2.03 -1.04
N VAL A 214 15.06 1.04 -1.94
CA VAL A 214 15.91 -0.17 -1.83
C VAL A 214 17.38 0.24 -1.70
N ARG A 215 17.85 1.13 -2.59
CA ARG A 215 19.25 1.59 -2.56
C ARG A 215 19.59 2.35 -1.28
N PHE A 216 18.65 3.14 -0.78
CA PHE A 216 18.80 3.85 0.48
C PHE A 216 18.96 2.87 1.63
N PHE A 217 18.06 1.89 1.78
CA PHE A 217 18.18 0.90 2.84
C PHE A 217 19.45 0.05 2.73
N MET A 218 19.73 -0.50 1.55
CA MET A 218 20.95 -1.31 1.34
C MET A 218 22.24 -0.52 1.65
N ALA A 219 22.27 0.78 1.35
CA ALA A 219 23.45 1.62 1.59
C ALA A 219 23.60 2.09 3.05
N ASN A 220 22.52 2.13 3.82
CA ASN A 220 22.50 2.61 5.21
C ASN A 220 22.33 1.48 6.24
N ASP A 221 22.16 0.24 5.80
CA ASP A 221 22.11 -0.91 6.67
C ASP A 221 23.44 -1.10 7.42
N PRO A 222 23.45 -1.03 8.77
CA PRO A 222 24.68 -1.09 9.57
C PRO A 222 25.35 -2.48 9.54
N THR A 223 24.65 -3.51 9.09
CA THR A 223 25.16 -4.89 9.03
C THR A 223 25.81 -5.23 7.70
N LEU A 224 25.59 -4.43 6.65
CA LEU A 224 26.12 -4.69 5.31
C LEU A 224 27.44 -3.96 5.09
N THR A 225 28.40 -4.62 4.45
CA THR A 225 29.72 -4.03 4.17
C THR A 225 30.12 -4.12 2.70
N GLY A 226 30.85 -3.09 2.23
CA GLY A 226 31.50 -3.08 0.91
C GLY A 226 30.57 -3.39 -0.27
N ARG A 227 30.77 -4.54 -0.90
CA ARG A 227 30.01 -4.94 -2.11
C ARG A 227 28.56 -5.31 -1.83
N GLU A 228 28.20 -5.67 -0.60
CA GLU A 228 26.83 -6.09 -0.26
C GLU A 228 25.87 -4.90 -0.21
N ALA A 229 26.30 -3.79 0.38
CA ALA A 229 25.57 -2.52 0.38
C ALA A 229 25.33 -1.96 -1.03
N ALA A 230 26.17 -2.35 -2.02
CA ALA A 230 26.04 -1.94 -3.41
C ALA A 230 25.08 -2.83 -4.24
N LYS A 231 24.63 -3.99 -3.71
CA LYS A 231 23.76 -4.95 -4.41
C LYS A 231 22.29 -4.53 -4.31
N ALA A 232 21.90 -3.58 -5.16
CA ALA A 232 20.49 -3.29 -5.42
C ALA A 232 20.23 -3.30 -6.92
N SER A 233 20.37 -4.48 -7.54
CA SER A 233 20.30 -4.65 -8.99
C SER A 233 18.98 -5.24 -9.45
N PHE A 234 18.64 -5.01 -10.73
CA PHE A 234 17.50 -5.66 -11.37
C PHE A 234 17.61 -7.18 -11.37
N LYS A 235 18.85 -7.71 -11.44
CA LYS A 235 19.10 -9.16 -11.37
C LYS A 235 18.68 -9.71 -10.01
N ASP A 236 19.00 -9.02 -8.92
CA ASP A 236 18.60 -9.44 -7.57
C ASP A 236 17.07 -9.51 -7.47
N PHE A 237 16.37 -8.46 -7.91
CA PHE A 237 14.90 -8.44 -7.95
C PHE A 237 14.33 -9.60 -8.76
N TYR A 238 14.88 -9.85 -9.95
CA TYR A 238 14.44 -10.96 -10.82
C TYR A 238 14.64 -12.33 -10.16
N ASP A 239 15.81 -12.58 -9.56
CA ASP A 239 16.12 -13.86 -8.92
C ASP A 239 15.22 -14.11 -7.70
N ARG A 240 14.95 -13.08 -6.89
CA ARG A 240 14.02 -13.16 -5.75
C ARG A 240 12.56 -13.34 -6.17
N GLY A 241 12.17 -12.70 -7.28
CA GLY A 241 10.87 -12.92 -7.90
C GLY A 241 10.69 -14.36 -8.39
N ARG A 242 11.74 -14.98 -8.94
CA ARG A 242 11.74 -16.41 -9.29
C ARG A 242 11.72 -17.33 -8.08
N ALA A 243 12.38 -16.91 -7.00
CA ALA A 243 12.39 -17.66 -5.74
C ALA A 243 11.05 -17.60 -5.02
N GLY A 244 10.20 -16.61 -5.30
CA GLY A 244 8.87 -16.45 -4.69
C GLY A 244 8.85 -15.58 -3.43
N VAL A 245 9.95 -14.88 -3.13
CA VAL A 245 10.06 -13.96 -1.98
C VAL A 245 9.83 -12.49 -2.35
N LEU A 246 9.74 -12.19 -3.65
CA LEU A 246 9.29 -10.91 -4.18
C LEU A 246 8.26 -11.14 -5.30
N PRO A 247 7.48 -10.11 -5.71
CA PRO A 247 6.60 -10.22 -6.86
C PRO A 247 7.37 -10.58 -8.13
N GLY A 248 6.85 -11.56 -8.88
CA GLY A 248 7.47 -11.96 -10.15
C GLY A 248 7.34 -10.86 -11.22
N ALA A 249 8.44 -10.52 -11.89
CA ALA A 249 8.45 -9.52 -12.97
C ALA A 249 7.41 -9.81 -14.07
N GLY A 250 7.19 -11.08 -14.41
CA GLY A 250 6.17 -11.49 -15.38
C GLY A 250 4.71 -11.30 -14.89
N ALA A 251 4.46 -11.29 -13.58
CA ALA A 251 3.15 -10.94 -13.03
C ALA A 251 2.92 -9.42 -13.11
N MET A 252 3.92 -8.62 -12.76
CA MET A 252 3.87 -7.15 -12.90
C MET A 252 3.67 -6.72 -14.36
N LEU A 253 4.40 -7.32 -15.31
CA LEU A 253 4.24 -6.99 -16.74
C LEU A 253 2.84 -7.37 -17.26
N ARG A 254 2.23 -8.43 -16.73
CA ARG A 254 0.86 -8.84 -17.09
C ARG A 254 -0.23 -7.97 -16.45
N SER A 255 0.05 -7.23 -15.37
CA SER A 255 -0.92 -6.29 -14.80
C SER A 255 -1.10 -5.04 -15.66
N ILE A 256 -0.04 -4.60 -16.35
CA ILE A 256 -0.05 -3.40 -17.21
C ILE A 256 -1.17 -3.40 -18.26
N PRO A 257 -1.25 -4.39 -19.18
CA PRO A 257 -2.30 -4.40 -20.19
C PRO A 257 -3.69 -4.60 -19.61
N ARG A 258 -3.82 -5.24 -18.42
CA ARG A 258 -5.10 -5.42 -17.74
C ARG A 258 -5.64 -4.08 -17.23
N TYR A 259 -4.86 -3.32 -16.46
CA TYR A 259 -5.26 -2.00 -15.97
C TYR A 259 -5.58 -1.02 -17.10
N LEU A 260 -4.82 -1.08 -18.20
CA LEU A 260 -5.03 -0.23 -19.37
C LEU A 260 -6.18 -0.70 -20.27
N GLY A 261 -6.78 -1.87 -20.03
CA GLY A 261 -7.95 -2.36 -20.76
C GLY A 261 -9.14 -1.42 -20.66
N ARG A 262 -9.92 -1.24 -21.73
CA ARG A 262 -11.06 -0.31 -21.74
C ARG A 262 -12.22 -0.78 -20.86
N ASP A 263 -12.36 -2.08 -20.75
CA ASP A 263 -13.31 -2.83 -19.91
C ASP A 263 -12.76 -3.16 -18.52
N TYR A 264 -11.59 -2.62 -18.17
CA TYR A 264 -10.98 -2.85 -16.86
C TYR A 264 -11.89 -2.38 -15.72
N HIS A 265 -12.07 -3.26 -14.75
CA HIS A 265 -12.66 -2.97 -13.44
C HIS A 265 -11.93 -3.80 -12.36
N PRO A 266 -11.47 -3.21 -11.24
CA PRO A 266 -10.70 -3.93 -10.22
C PRO A 266 -11.45 -5.09 -9.54
N SER A 267 -12.79 -5.13 -9.61
CA SER A 267 -13.55 -6.27 -9.06
C SER A 267 -13.22 -7.61 -9.72
N HIS A 268 -12.64 -7.60 -10.93
CA HIS A 268 -12.18 -8.79 -11.64
C HIS A 268 -10.75 -9.21 -11.25
N GLU A 269 -10.08 -8.40 -10.43
CA GLU A 269 -8.76 -8.67 -9.90
C GLU A 269 -8.87 -9.29 -8.51
N PHE A 270 -7.94 -10.19 -8.19
CA PHE A 270 -7.67 -10.70 -6.83
C PHE A 270 -8.84 -11.44 -6.14
N SER A 271 -8.53 -12.18 -5.08
CA SER A 271 -9.52 -13.03 -4.39
C SER A 271 -10.03 -12.37 -3.12
N THR A 272 -11.29 -11.87 -3.14
CA THR A 272 -11.97 -11.40 -1.91
C THR A 272 -12.01 -12.50 -0.85
N ALA A 273 -12.27 -13.75 -1.25
CA ALA A 273 -12.33 -14.88 -0.33
C ALA A 273 -10.99 -15.13 0.38
N GLN A 274 -9.86 -14.94 -0.30
CA GLN A 274 -8.54 -15.09 0.30
C GLN A 274 -8.25 -13.97 1.31
N ALA A 275 -8.59 -12.72 0.97
CA ALA A 275 -8.45 -11.59 1.87
C ALA A 275 -9.27 -11.78 3.16
N VAL A 276 -10.55 -12.13 3.03
CA VAL A 276 -11.43 -12.42 4.17
C VAL A 276 -10.91 -13.58 5.01
N ALA A 277 -10.44 -14.66 4.36
CA ALA A 277 -9.89 -15.80 5.07
C ALA A 277 -8.65 -15.41 5.90
N TYR A 278 -7.79 -14.54 5.37
CA TYR A 278 -6.64 -14.04 6.13
C TYR A 278 -7.06 -13.14 7.29
N LEU A 279 -7.96 -12.19 7.06
CA LEU A 279 -8.43 -11.27 8.11
C LEU A 279 -9.12 -12.00 9.27
N ALA A 280 -9.77 -13.14 8.99
CA ALA A 280 -10.36 -14.00 10.01
C ALA A 280 -9.32 -14.80 10.84
N ALA A 281 -8.07 -14.87 10.38
CA ALA A 281 -6.98 -15.61 11.02
C ALA A 281 -5.83 -14.71 11.49
N SER A 282 -5.79 -13.43 11.09
CA SER A 282 -4.76 -12.47 11.46
C SER A 282 -4.76 -12.24 12.98
N PRO A 283 -3.62 -12.51 13.67
CA PRO A 283 -3.48 -12.23 15.09
C PRO A 283 -3.86 -10.80 15.47
N ALA A 284 -3.38 -9.81 14.72
CA ALA A 284 -3.67 -8.40 14.99
C ALA A 284 -5.15 -8.05 14.78
N ALA A 285 -5.78 -8.56 13.71
CA ALA A 285 -7.20 -8.32 13.45
C ALA A 285 -8.11 -8.96 14.51
N LEU A 286 -7.80 -10.18 14.94
CA LEU A 286 -8.53 -10.89 16.00
C LEU A 286 -8.40 -10.18 17.35
N ALA A 287 -7.20 -9.71 17.69
CA ALA A 287 -6.97 -8.94 18.90
C ALA A 287 -7.77 -7.63 18.91
N ALA A 288 -7.80 -6.91 17.79
CA ALA A 288 -8.60 -5.69 17.62
C ALA A 288 -10.10 -5.95 17.80
N GLU A 289 -10.62 -7.04 17.22
CA GLU A 289 -12.04 -7.40 17.37
C GLU A 289 -12.39 -7.75 18.83
N GLN A 290 -11.52 -8.49 19.52
CA GLN A 290 -11.72 -8.84 20.93
C GLN A 290 -11.71 -7.58 21.82
N ALA A 291 -10.82 -6.64 21.58
CA ALA A 291 -10.77 -5.36 22.30
C ALA A 291 -12.07 -4.56 22.12
N GLU A 292 -12.58 -4.47 20.88
CA GLU A 292 -13.83 -3.77 20.59
C GLU A 292 -15.04 -4.42 21.26
N ARG A 293 -15.14 -5.76 21.23
CA ARG A 293 -16.21 -6.50 21.92
C ARG A 293 -16.18 -6.27 23.43
N SER A 294 -15.00 -6.21 24.02
CA SER A 294 -14.81 -5.95 25.45
C SER A 294 -15.28 -4.54 25.84
N LEU A 295 -14.98 -3.54 25.01
CA LEU A 295 -15.47 -2.16 25.21
C LEU A 295 -16.99 -2.04 25.11
N LYS A 296 -17.60 -2.75 24.14
CA LYS A 296 -19.07 -2.75 23.94
C LYS A 296 -19.82 -3.51 25.04
N GLY A 297 -19.22 -4.55 25.62
CA GLY A 297 -19.81 -5.29 26.74
C GLY A 297 -19.70 -4.58 28.09
N ALA A 298 -18.84 -3.56 28.19
CA ALA A 298 -18.64 -2.76 29.39
C ALA A 298 -19.48 -1.46 29.43
N ALA A 299 -20.19 -1.14 28.33
CA ALA A 299 -21.04 0.05 28.16
C ALA A 299 -22.52 -0.31 28.28
#